data_AF-A0A923WR47-F1
#
_entry.id   AF-A0A923WR47-F1
#
_cell.length_a   1.000
_cell.length_b   1.000
_cell.length_c   1.000
_cell.angle_alpha   90.00
_cell.angle_beta   90.00
_cell.angle_gamma   90.00
#
_symmetry.space_group_name_H-M   'P 1'
#
loop_
_entity.id
_entity.type
_entity.pdbx_description
1 polymer ?
#
loop_
_entity_poly.entity_id
_entity_poly.type
_entity_poly.pdbx_seq_one_letter_code
_entity_poly.pdbx_strand_id
1 'polypeptide(L)'
;MMLGAALLALSGTLAGCATGDTHSERGFGDSVRATAASQVINPAAARNTNPVAGLDGHAARAAQMRYEASFANPTPAEQTMTTGVGK
;
A
#
# COMPACT_ATOMS: atom_id res chain seq x y z
N MET A 1 16.46 -49.54 -8.48
CA MET A 1 16.94 -48.72 -7.34
C MET A 1 17.07 -47.24 -7.66
N MET A 2 17.41 -46.85 -8.90
CA MET A 2 17.64 -45.44 -9.28
C MET A 2 16.36 -44.60 -9.41
N LEU A 3 15.23 -45.21 -9.83
CA LEU A 3 13.94 -44.53 -9.99
C LEU A 3 13.29 -44.11 -8.65
N GLY A 4 13.48 -44.92 -7.59
CA GLY A 4 12.96 -44.62 -6.27
C GLY A 4 13.67 -43.43 -5.61
N ALA A 5 14.99 -43.31 -5.80
CA ALA A 5 15.77 -42.20 -5.28
C ALA A 5 15.38 -40.86 -5.94
N ALA A 6 15.08 -40.87 -7.24
CA ALA A 6 14.61 -39.67 -7.96
C ALA A 6 13.24 -39.18 -7.46
N LEU A 7 12.33 -40.10 -7.14
CA LEU A 7 10.99 -39.76 -6.64
C LEU A 7 11.04 -39.18 -5.21
N LEU A 8 11.91 -39.71 -4.36
CA LEU A 8 12.17 -39.18 -3.01
C LEU A 8 12.81 -37.79 -3.04
N ALA A 9 13.76 -37.56 -3.94
CA ALA A 9 14.39 -36.26 -4.12
C ALA A 9 13.39 -35.20 -4.61
N LEU A 10 12.52 -35.56 -5.56
CA LEU A 10 11.48 -34.67 -6.08
C LEU A 10 10.42 -34.34 -5.00
N SER A 11 10.08 -35.32 -4.15
CA SER A 11 9.12 -35.11 -3.06
C SER A 11 9.68 -34.16 -1.99
N GLY A 12 10.98 -34.23 -1.72
CA GLY A 12 11.67 -33.34 -0.77
C GLY A 12 11.71 -31.88 -1.22
N THR A 13 11.89 -31.62 -2.53
CA THR A 13 11.88 -30.25 -3.07
C THR A 13 10.49 -29.64 -3.09
N LEU A 14 9.43 -30.44 -3.31
CA LEU A 14 8.04 -29.96 -3.24
C LEU A 14 7.58 -29.61 -1.81
N ALA A 15 8.09 -30.30 -0.78
CA ALA A 15 7.76 -30.03 0.61
C ALA A 15 8.23 -28.63 1.09
N GLY A 16 9.31 -28.11 0.49
CA GLY A 16 9.77 -26.74 0.71
C GLY A 16 8.88 -25.66 0.06
N CYS A 17 8.12 -26.01 -0.99
CA CYS A 17 7.19 -25.09 -1.63
C CYS A 17 5.81 -25.03 -0.93
N ALA A 18 5.42 -26.09 -0.22
CA ALA A 18 4.12 -26.19 0.46
C ALA A 18 4.17 -25.82 1.95
N THR A 19 5.36 -25.58 2.50
CA THR A 19 5.50 -25.07 3.87
C THR A 19 5.11 -23.60 3.87
N GLY A 20 3.81 -23.34 4.03
CA GLY A 20 3.28 -22.02 4.32
C GLY A 20 4.07 -21.44 5.48
N ASP A 21 4.75 -20.34 5.22
CA ASP A 21 5.72 -19.74 6.11
C ASP A 21 5.01 -19.09 7.30
N THR A 22 4.56 -19.91 8.25
CA THR A 22 3.92 -19.46 9.51
C THR A 22 4.85 -18.57 10.34
N HIS A 23 6.16 -18.56 10.03
CA HIS A 23 7.09 -17.61 10.62
C HIS A 23 6.95 -16.21 10.04
N SER A 24 6.67 -16.09 8.73
CA SER A 24 6.45 -14.80 8.06
C SER A 24 5.17 -14.10 8.52
N GLU A 25 4.20 -14.83 9.09
CA GLU A 25 3.00 -14.23 9.70
C GLU A 25 3.23 -13.74 11.15
N ARG A 26 4.30 -14.21 11.82
CA ARG A 26 4.65 -13.73 13.16
C ARG A 26 5.06 -12.27 13.08
N GLY A 27 4.24 -11.39 13.65
CA GLY A 27 4.49 -9.95 13.64
C GLY A 27 3.84 -9.22 12.45
N PHE A 28 2.91 -9.84 11.71
CA PHE A 28 2.13 -9.15 10.67
C PHE A 28 1.49 -7.86 11.18
N GLY A 29 0.92 -7.87 12.39
CA GLY A 29 0.35 -6.67 12.99
C GLY A 29 1.39 -5.56 13.24
N ASP A 30 2.63 -5.94 13.54
CA ASP A 30 3.71 -5.00 13.81
C ASP A 30 4.30 -4.43 12.52
N SER A 31 4.43 -5.25 11.47
CA SER A 31 4.83 -4.77 10.15
C SER A 31 3.80 -3.82 9.54
N VAL A 32 2.50 -4.09 9.71
CA VAL A 32 1.42 -3.17 9.32
C VAL A 32 1.51 -1.86 10.10
N ARG A 33 1.66 -1.92 11.43
CA ARG A 33 1.82 -0.71 12.26
C ARG A 33 3.06 0.10 11.89
N ALA A 34 4.19 -0.55 11.65
CA ALA A 34 5.43 0.10 11.22
C ALA A 34 5.27 0.78 9.86
N THR A 35 4.64 0.09 8.92
CA THR A 35 4.35 0.64 7.58
C THR A 35 3.41 1.84 7.68
N ALA A 36 2.32 1.73 8.45
CA ALA A 36 1.42 2.85 8.68
C ALA A 36 2.14 4.04 9.34
N ALA A 37 3.00 3.80 10.33
CA ALA A 37 3.79 4.85 10.98
C ALA A 37 4.77 5.53 10.00
N SER A 38 5.36 4.79 9.06
CA SER A 38 6.23 5.36 8.03
C SER A 38 5.51 6.26 7.01
N GLN A 39 4.19 6.09 6.85
CA GLN A 39 3.36 6.95 5.99
C GLN A 39 3.00 8.27 6.68
N VAL A 40 3.26 8.41 7.98
CA VAL A 40 2.99 9.64 8.73
C VAL A 40 4.14 10.62 8.56
N ILE A 41 3.96 11.62 7.69
CA ILE A 41 4.95 12.69 7.43
C ILE A 41 5.31 13.46 8.71
N ASN A 42 4.33 13.69 9.59
CA ASN A 42 4.53 14.40 10.86
C ASN A 42 3.93 13.59 12.04
N PRO A 43 4.74 12.81 12.77
CA PRO A 43 4.26 12.02 13.91
C PRO A 43 3.79 12.88 15.10
N ALA A 44 4.22 14.15 15.18
CA ALA A 44 3.75 15.07 16.22
C ALA A 44 2.37 15.68 15.90
N ALA A 45 1.82 15.47 14.71
CA ALA A 45 0.53 16.03 14.29
C ALA A 45 -0.63 15.65 15.23
N ALA A 46 -0.61 14.45 15.81
CA ALA A 46 -1.64 14.01 16.77
C ALA A 46 -1.69 14.85 18.07
N ARG A 47 -0.61 15.58 18.39
CA ARG A 47 -0.52 16.47 19.56
C ARG A 47 -0.77 17.94 19.20
N ASN A 48 -1.05 18.23 17.93
CA ASN A 48 -1.30 19.59 17.47
C ASN A 48 -2.69 20.04 17.91
N THR A 49 -2.75 21.05 18.79
CA THR A 49 -4.00 21.67 19.27
C THR A 49 -4.39 22.91 18.48
N ASN A 50 -3.61 23.30 17.46
CA ASN A 50 -3.94 24.43 16.61
C ASN A 50 -5.28 24.14 15.91
N PRO A 51 -6.30 25.01 16.05
CA PRO A 51 -7.55 24.81 15.33
C PRO A 51 -7.26 24.73 13.84
N VAL A 52 -7.73 23.66 13.19
CA VAL A 52 -7.74 23.60 11.74
C VAL A 52 -8.60 24.77 11.26
N ALA A 53 -8.00 25.70 10.51
CA ALA A 53 -8.70 26.85 9.94
C ALA A 53 -9.84 26.45 8.97
N GLY A 54 -9.92 25.15 8.62
CA GLY A 54 -10.90 24.61 7.70
C GLY A 54 -10.60 25.00 6.26
N LEU A 55 -11.50 24.61 5.36
CA LEU A 55 -11.53 25.09 3.99
C LEU A 55 -12.51 26.27 3.94
N ASP A 56 -12.13 27.36 3.26
CA ASP A 56 -13.06 28.44 2.93
C ASP A 56 -14.31 27.87 2.25
N GLY A 57 -15.50 28.29 2.67
CA GLY A 57 -16.76 27.75 2.15
C GLY A 57 -16.92 27.94 0.64
N HIS A 58 -16.39 29.03 0.09
CA HIS A 58 -16.42 29.28 -1.34
C HIS A 58 -15.48 28.30 -2.09
N ALA A 59 -14.25 28.11 -1.61
CA ALA A 59 -13.31 27.13 -2.11
C ALA A 59 -13.86 25.70 -1.99
N ALA A 60 -14.51 25.36 -0.88
CA ALA A 60 -15.15 24.07 -0.68
C ALA A 60 -16.24 23.81 -1.73
N ARG A 61 -17.12 24.79 -1.96
CA ARG A 61 -18.15 24.70 -3.00
C ARG A 61 -17.53 24.58 -4.40
N ALA A 62 -16.52 25.39 -4.71
CA ALA A 62 -15.86 25.36 -6.01
C ALA A 62 -15.17 24.00 -6.26
N ALA A 63 -14.54 23.42 -5.24
CA ALA A 63 -13.94 22.09 -5.32
C ALA A 63 -15.01 21.01 -5.58
N GLN A 64 -16.13 21.05 -4.88
CA GLN A 64 -17.23 20.11 -5.08
C GLN A 64 -17.83 20.22 -6.50
N MET A 65 -18.06 21.44 -6.99
CA MET A 65 -18.56 21.63 -8.36
C MET A 65 -17.59 21.11 -9.42
N ARG A 66 -16.28 21.30 -9.22
CA ARG A 66 -15.25 20.74 -10.13
C ARG A 66 -15.24 19.21 -10.10
N TYR A 67 -15.40 18.62 -8.92
CA TYR A 67 -15.49 17.17 -8.76
C TYR A 67 -16.72 16.62 -9.50
N GLU A 68 -17.89 17.22 -9.31
CA GLU A 68 -19.11 16.83 -10.03
C GLU A 68 -18.96 17.01 -11.55
N ALA A 69 -18.39 18.14 -11.99
CA ALA A 69 -18.13 18.41 -13.40
C ALA A 69 -17.15 17.41 -14.04
N SER A 70 -16.22 16.85 -13.26
CA SER A 70 -15.26 15.85 -13.76
C SER A 70 -15.93 14.55 -14.23
N PHE A 71 -17.13 14.23 -13.72
CA PHE A 71 -17.91 13.09 -14.21
C PHE A 71 -18.65 13.40 -15.51
N ALA A 72 -19.07 14.66 -15.69
CA ALA A 72 -19.74 15.10 -16.91
C ALA A 72 -18.75 15.34 -18.07
N ASN A 73 -17.55 15.84 -17.75
CA ASN A 73 -16.45 16.06 -18.68
C ASN A 73 -15.18 15.43 -18.10
N PRO A 74 -14.99 14.11 -18.25
CA PRO A 74 -13.78 13.44 -17.79
C PRO A 74 -12.57 14.09 -18.46
N THR A 75 -11.73 14.73 -17.65
CA THR A 75 -10.44 15.21 -18.11
C THR A 75 -9.66 13.98 -18.56
N PRO A 76 -9.06 13.96 -19.77
CA PRO A 76 -8.22 12.84 -20.18
C PRO A 76 -7.23 12.56 -19.07
N ALA A 77 -7.15 11.31 -18.60
CA ALA A 77 -6.23 10.94 -17.53
C ALA A 77 -4.82 11.37 -17.95
N GLU A 78 -4.25 12.35 -17.25
CA GLU A 78 -2.86 12.74 -17.45
C GLU A 78 -2.00 11.62 -16.87
N GLN A 79 -1.81 10.57 -17.67
CA GLN A 79 -0.99 9.43 -17.34
C GLN A 79 0.47 9.84 -17.49
N THR A 80 0.99 10.61 -16.55
CA THR A 80 2.43 10.78 -16.40
C THR A 80 2.77 10.79 -14.91
N MET A 81 2.58 9.63 -14.28
CA MET A 81 3.37 9.27 -13.12
C MET A 81 4.67 8.63 -13.64
N THR A 82 5.67 9.46 -13.94
CA THR A 82 7.03 8.94 -14.15
C THR A 82 7.61 8.60 -12.78
N THR A 83 7.36 7.38 -12.32
CA THR A 83 8.04 6.87 -11.13
C THR A 83 9.48 6.58 -11.52
N GLY A 84 10.33 7.62 -11.45
CA GLY A 84 11.77 7.48 -11.58
C GLY A 84 12.30 6.70 -10.39
N VAL A 85 12.43 5.37 -10.54
CA VAL A 85 13.23 4.55 -9.63
C VAL A 85 14.68 4.88 -9.92
N GLY A 86 15.23 5.84 -9.16
CA GLY A 86 16.62 6.22 -9.20
C GLY A 86 17.44 5.39 -8.21
N LYS A 87 18.09 4.35 -8.74
CA LYS A 87 19.25 3.60 -8.22
C LYS A 87 19.08 2.87 -6.88
#